data_AF-A0A350H519-F1
#
_entry.id   AF-A0A350H519-F1
#
_cell.length_a   1.000
_cell.length_b   1.000
_cell.length_c   1.000
_cell.angle_alpha   90.00
_cell.angle_beta   90.00
_cell.angle_gamma   90.00
#
_symmetry.space_group_name_H-M   'P 1'
#
loop_
_entity.id
_entity.type
_entity.pdbx_description
1 polymer ?
#
loop_
_entity_poly.entity_id
_entity_poly.type
_entity_poly.pdbx_seq_one_letter_code
_entity_poly.pdbx_strand_id
1 'polypeptide(L)'
;MKKIFIFGGNIGKPQDVDSIIKYLEASKKDKDELFLIIGSGTDYYKLKNYVNNNHPDDVLLMKTVPKTDCNRIVASCDFVFF
;
A
#
# COMPACT_ATOMS: atom_id res chain seq x y z
N MET A 1 17.80 -4.78 5.98
CA MET A 1 17.32 -3.62 5.19
C MET A 1 15.86 -3.87 4.92
N LYS A 2 14.96 -2.96 5.29
CA LYS A 2 13.54 -3.14 4.99
C LYS A 2 13.29 -2.89 3.51
N LYS A 3 12.56 -3.79 2.85
CA LYS A 3 12.09 -3.59 1.47
C LYS A 3 10.83 -2.71 1.51
N ILE A 4 10.79 -1.69 0.69
CA ILE A 4 9.66 -0.76 0.60
C ILE A 4 8.90 -1.01 -0.71
N PHE A 5 7.63 -1.37 -0.57
CA PHE A 5 6.69 -1.57 -1.67
C PHE A 5 5.70 -0.42 -1.71
N ILE A 6 5.52 0.19 -2.88
CA ILE A 6 4.53 1.26 -3.08
C ILE A 6 3.43 0.79 -4.01
N PHE A 7 2.18 0.94 -3.57
CA PHE A 7 0.99 0.84 -4.43
C PHE A 7 0.40 2.23 -4.61
N GLY A 8 0.57 2.80 -5.81
CA GLY A 8 0.15 4.16 -6.12
C GLY A 8 -0.98 4.21 -7.14
N GLY A 9 -2.00 5.04 -6.94
CA GLY A 9 -2.95 5.38 -8.01
C GLY A 9 -4.43 5.26 -7.66
N ASN A 10 -5.25 4.92 -8.66
CA ASN A 10 -6.69 4.82 -8.49
C ASN A 10 -7.08 3.42 -7.98
N ILE A 11 -7.40 3.35 -6.69
CA ILE A 11 -7.78 2.12 -5.98
C ILE A 11 -9.24 1.77 -6.30
N GLY A 12 -9.45 1.30 -7.52
CA GLY A 12 -10.71 0.77 -8.01
C GLY A 12 -10.55 -0.66 -8.51
N LYS A 13 -11.63 -1.15 -9.10
CA LYS A 13 -11.74 -2.51 -9.64
C LYS A 13 -10.55 -2.96 -10.53
N PRO A 14 -9.95 -2.09 -11.38
CA PRO A 14 -8.80 -2.49 -12.20
C PRO A 14 -7.54 -2.85 -11.40
N GLN A 15 -7.33 -2.25 -10.22
CA GLN A 15 -6.16 -2.51 -9.37
C GLN A 15 -6.32 -3.76 -8.48
N ASP A 16 -7.46 -4.47 -8.58
CA ASP A 16 -7.75 -5.70 -7.85
C ASP A 16 -7.33 -5.67 -6.37
N VAL A 17 -8.04 -4.87 -5.58
CA VAL A 17 -7.81 -4.69 -4.16
C VAL A 17 -7.82 -6.00 -3.37
N ASP A 18 -8.61 -6.98 -3.81
CA ASP A 18 -8.71 -8.26 -3.10
C ASP A 18 -7.39 -9.06 -3.24
N SER A 19 -6.71 -8.95 -4.38
CA SER A 19 -5.37 -9.50 -4.57
C SER A 19 -4.30 -8.77 -3.75
N ILE A 20 -4.39 -7.44 -3.63
CA ILE A 20 -3.49 -6.66 -2.74
C ILE A 20 -3.64 -7.16 -1.30
N ILE A 21 -4.86 -7.31 -0.79
CA ILE A 21 -5.10 -7.78 0.58
C ILE A 21 -4.53 -9.20 0.79
N LYS A 22 -4.75 -10.12 -0.16
CA LYS A 22 -4.17 -11.47 -0.09
C LYS A 22 -2.65 -11.46 -0.03
N TYR A 23 -2.03 -10.56 -0.79
CA TYR A 23 -0.57 -10.41 -0.77
C TYR A 23 -0.09 -9.89 0.59
N LEU A 24 -0.74 -8.86 1.16
CA LEU A 24 -0.44 -8.36 2.50
C LEU A 24 -0.60 -9.45 3.58
N GLU A 25 -1.62 -10.30 3.47
CA GLU A 25 -1.81 -11.41 4.41
C GLU A 25 -0.73 -12.48 4.28
N ALA A 26 -0.27 -12.77 3.06
CA ALA A 26 0.81 -13.71 2.81
C ALA A 26 2.17 -13.17 3.30
N SER A 27 2.41 -11.86 3.18
CA SER A 27 3.66 -11.21 3.58
C SER A 27 3.80 -10.98 5.09
N LYS A 28 2.75 -11.17 5.91
CA LYS A 28 2.79 -10.99 7.39
C LYS A 28 3.92 -11.76 8.10
N LYS A 29 4.50 -12.79 7.47
CA LYS A 29 5.61 -13.57 8.02
C LYS A 29 6.97 -12.89 7.87
N ASP A 30 7.08 -11.94 6.94
CA ASP A 30 8.33 -11.25 6.59
C ASP A 30 8.41 -9.89 7.30
N LYS A 31 9.12 -9.83 8.43
CA LYS A 31 9.25 -8.61 9.26
C LYS A 31 10.09 -7.49 8.64
N ASP A 32 10.66 -7.74 7.47
CA ASP A 32 11.54 -6.84 6.75
C ASP A 32 10.87 -6.16 5.54
N GLU A 33 9.54 -6.15 5.48
CA GLU A 33 8.78 -5.49 4.40
C GLU A 33 7.94 -4.33 4.96
N LEU A 34 7.74 -3.30 4.14
CA LEU A 34 6.86 -2.16 4.42
C LEU A 34 6.05 -1.83 3.16
N PHE A 35 4.73 -1.82 3.29
CA PHE A 35 3.79 -1.53 2.23
C PHE A 35 3.21 -0.14 2.39
N LEU A 36 3.50 0.74 1.44
CA LEU A 36 2.97 2.08 1.38
C LEU A 36 1.92 2.16 0.26
N ILE A 37 0.65 2.24 0.65
CA ILE A 37 -0.47 2.30 -0.28
C ILE A 37 -0.98 3.73 -0.32
N ILE A 38 -0.78 4.40 -1.46
CA ILE A 38 -1.16 5.79 -1.70
C ILE A 38 -2.17 5.86 -2.82
N GLY A 39 -3.42 6.18 -2.50
CA GLY A 39 -4.41 6.31 -3.53
C GLY A 39 -5.82 6.53 -3.03
N SER A 40 -6.72 6.74 -3.99
CA SER A 40 -8.15 6.89 -3.74
C SER A 40 -8.91 6.14 -4.83
N GLY A 41 -10.17 5.80 -4.60
CA GLY A 41 -10.97 5.10 -5.61
C GLY A 41 -12.15 4.38 -4.99
N THR A 42 -12.90 3.67 -5.84
CA THR A 42 -14.15 3.02 -5.46
C THR A 42 -13.95 1.90 -4.45
N ASP A 43 -12.82 1.20 -4.49
CA ASP A 43 -12.54 0.04 -3.63
C ASP A 43 -11.57 0.36 -2.48
N TYR A 44 -11.17 1.63 -2.32
CA TYR A 44 -10.34 2.09 -1.21
C TYR A 44 -10.90 1.67 0.17
N TYR A 45 -12.23 1.64 0.31
CA TYR A 45 -12.88 1.26 1.56
C TYR A 45 -12.53 -0.17 2.00
N LYS A 46 -12.24 -1.09 1.07
CA LYS A 46 -11.85 -2.46 1.40
C LYS A 46 -10.49 -2.50 2.09
N LEU A 47 -9.49 -1.78 1.56
CA LEU A 47 -8.18 -1.63 2.20
C LEU A 47 -8.30 -0.94 3.55
N LYS A 48 -9.12 0.12 3.62
CA LYS A 48 -9.34 0.82 4.89
C LYS A 48 -9.92 -0.11 5.95
N ASN A 49 -10.91 -0.93 5.58
CA ASN A 49 -11.50 -1.92 6.47
C ASN A 49 -10.48 -2.98 6.88
N TYR A 50 -9.65 -3.47 5.95
CA TYR A 50 -8.57 -4.41 6.25
C TYR A 50 -7.60 -3.84 7.28
N VAL A 51 -7.06 -2.64 7.05
CA VAL A 51 -6.09 -1.99 7.96
C VAL A 51 -6.71 -1.74 9.33
N ASN A 52 -7.95 -1.24 9.38
CA ASN A 52 -8.64 -0.95 10.62
C ASN A 52 -8.98 -2.20 11.45
N ASN A 53 -9.28 -3.33 10.80
CA ASN A 53 -9.67 -4.55 11.51
C ASN A 53 -8.48 -5.41 11.91
N ASN A 54 -7.37 -5.34 11.16
CA ASN A 54 -6.21 -6.21 11.35
C ASN A 54 -5.02 -5.51 12.02
N HIS A 55 -4.97 -4.17 12.01
CA HIS A 55 -3.86 -3.37 12.53
C HIS A 55 -2.47 -3.89 12.11
N PRO A 56 -2.22 -4.07 10.80
CA PRO A 56 -0.91 -4.52 10.33
C PRO A 56 0.19 -3.50 10.66
N ASP A 57 1.31 -3.97 11.21
CA ASP A 57 2.47 -3.14 11.58
C ASP A 57 3.30 -2.69 10.37
N ASP A 58 3.12 -3.37 9.24
CA ASP A 58 3.91 -3.25 8.00
C ASP A 58 3.13 -2.56 6.87
N VAL A 59 1.95 -1.98 7.14
CA VAL A 59 1.13 -1.31 6.11
C VAL A 59 0.81 0.12 6.50
N LEU A 60 1.15 1.07 5.63
CA LEU A 60 0.76 2.47 5.72
C LEU A 60 -0.19 2.81 4.57
N LEU A 61 -1.45 3.12 4.90
CA LEU A 61 -2.49 3.48 3.94
C LEU A 61 -2.78 4.98 3.97
N MET A 62 -2.63 5.66 2.85
CA MET A 62 -2.82 7.10 2.70
C MET A 62 -3.67 7.42 1.46
N LYS A 63 -4.53 8.44 1.54
CA LYS A 63 -5.32 8.87 0.37
C LYS A 63 -4.51 9.67 -0.65
N THR A 64 -3.66 10.55 -0.16
CA THR A 64 -2.85 11.48 -0.96
C THR A 64 -1.55 11.78 -0.21
N VAL A 65 -0.49 12.05 -0.95
CA VAL A 65 0.74 12.66 -0.42
C VAL A 65 1.02 13.97 -1.15
N PRO A 66 1.68 14.95 -0.52
CA PRO A 66 2.18 16.13 -1.23
C PRO A 66 3.08 15.71 -2.40
N LYS A 67 2.99 16.41 -3.53
CA LYS A 67 3.76 16.07 -4.74
C LYS A 67 5.28 16.07 -4.48
N THR A 68 5.74 16.96 -3.62
CA THR A 68 7.13 17.04 -3.16
C THR A 68 7.60 15.81 -2.40
N ASP A 69 6.68 15.15 -1.69
CA ASP A 69 6.97 13.93 -0.93
C ASP A 69 6.85 12.70 -1.82
N CYS A 70 5.91 12.69 -2.76
CA CYS A 70 5.74 11.59 -3.72
C CYS A 70 7.04 11.25 -4.46
N ASN A 71 7.73 12.26 -5.00
CA ASN A 71 9.00 12.05 -5.72
C ASN A 71 10.10 11.50 -4.81
N ARG A 72 10.14 11.93 -3.54
CA ARG A 72 11.13 11.44 -2.56
C ARG A 72 10.86 9.99 -2.19
N ILE A 73 9.59 9.66 -1.96
CA ILE A 73 9.14 8.32 -1.62
C ILE A 73 9.46 7.36 -2.77
N VAL A 74 9.08 7.70 -4.01
CA VAL A 74 9.37 6.90 -5.22
C VAL A 74 10.87 6.75 -5.48
N ALA A 75 11.68 7.77 -5.15
CA ALA A 75 13.14 7.67 -5.30
C ALA A 75 13.81 6.78 -4.26
N SER A 76 13.11 6.43 -3.17
CA SER A 76 13.66 5.72 -2.00
C SER A 76 13.16 4.28 -1.84
N CYS A 77 12.25 3.84 -2.71
CA CYS A 77 11.63 2.51 -2.62
C CYS A 77 12.28 1.49 -3.56
N ASP A 78 12.15 0.22 -3.19
CA ASP A 78 12.66 -0.90 -3.96
C ASP A 78 11.73 -1.27 -5.12
N PHE A 79 10.41 -1.15 -4.93
CA PHE A 79 9.40 -1.52 -5.94
C PHE A 79 8.19 -0.57 -5.94
N VAL A 80 7.69 -0.23 -7.13
CA VAL A 80 6.50 0.62 -7.33
C VAL A 80 5.52 -0.06 -8.28
N PHE A 81 4.26 -0.13 -7.86
CA PHE A 81 3.13 -0.66 -8.63
C PHE A 81 2.09 0.46 -8.88
N PHE A 82 1.58 0.55 -10.11
CA PHE A 82 0.56 1.51 -10.57
C PHE A 82 -0.69 0.78 -11.11
#